data_AF-A0A2S9AS64-F1
#
_entry.id   AF-A0A2S9AS64-F1
#
_cell.length_a   1.000
_cell.length_b   1.000
_cell.length_c   1.000
_cell.angle_alpha   90.00
_cell.angle_beta   90.00
_cell.angle_gamma   90.00
#
_symmetry.space_group_name_H-M   'P 1'
#
loop_
_entity.id
_entity.type
_entity.pdbx_description
1 polymer ?
#
loop_
_entity_poly.entity_id
_entity_poly.type
_entity_poly.pdbx_seq_one_letter_code
_entity_poly.pdbx_strand_id
1 'polypeptide(L)'
;MVLNVHGDEAEIFAEENRGARIKPLVKMKASVKGEKLLLDDLNSSERLALQRNVDERSLDCLNCKVLNIKDGALWKYDPKGPYDVAQLLKDQARKDEAALNAQMERMQQQIIDNVNREKEAAKLTPYEGEWVYQRMSKRDSLSIMTIWRKSQVKQWAFNFESMDRLGHDLPVFEVTEAGLKIGQPGEARLYTLSADKQILTCVDCAKTERWVKADPKKDLSDRHYARQLAGNPSAI
;
A
#
# COMPACT_ATOMS: atom_id res chain seq x y z
N MET A 1 -17.19 22.89 4.30
CA MET A 1 -16.66 24.19 3.88
C MET A 1 -16.43 25.01 5.13
N VAL A 2 -15.39 25.84 5.14
CA VAL A 2 -15.00 26.68 6.27
C VAL A 2 -14.94 28.11 5.77
N LEU A 3 -15.60 29.02 6.49
CA LEU A 3 -15.55 30.47 6.29
C LEU A 3 -14.65 31.01 7.39
N ASN A 4 -13.52 31.58 6.99
CA ASN A 4 -12.48 32.02 7.88
C ASN A 4 -12.35 33.54 7.77
N VAL A 5 -12.79 34.28 8.77
CA VAL A 5 -12.84 35.75 8.74
C VAL A 5 -11.74 36.31 9.64
N HIS A 6 -10.94 37.22 9.10
CA HIS A 6 -9.82 37.88 9.76
C HIS A 6 -9.91 39.40 9.51
N GLY A 7 -10.53 40.14 10.43
CA GLY A 7 -10.72 41.58 10.26
C GLY A 7 -11.60 41.91 9.05
N ASP A 8 -11.04 42.62 8.07
CA ASP A 8 -11.69 43.00 6.81
C ASP A 8 -11.42 42.01 5.65
N GLU A 9 -10.80 40.86 5.95
CA GLU A 9 -10.56 39.78 4.99
C GLU A 9 -11.32 38.50 5.39
N ALA A 10 -11.69 37.71 4.39
CA ALA A 10 -12.28 36.39 4.58
C ALA A 10 -11.81 35.40 3.52
N GLU A 11 -11.64 34.15 3.92
CA GLU A 11 -11.28 33.05 3.03
C GLU A 11 -12.28 31.90 3.19
N ILE A 12 -12.73 31.35 2.06
CA ILE A 12 -13.56 30.15 2.06
C ILE A 12 -12.72 29.00 1.50
N PHE A 13 -12.66 27.89 2.23
CA PHE A 13 -12.00 26.67 1.79
C PHE A 13 -12.85 25.42 2.09
N ALA A 14 -12.61 24.36 1.34
CA ALA A 14 -13.19 23.05 1.61
C ALA A 14 -12.16 22.15 2.28
N GLU A 15 -12.63 21.33 3.22
CA GLU A 15 -11.88 20.17 3.70
C GLU A 15 -12.28 18.95 2.86
N GLU A 16 -11.30 18.27 2.28
CA GLU A 16 -11.52 17.03 1.54
C GLU A 16 -11.54 15.84 2.50
N ASN A 17 -12.63 15.05 2.44
CA ASN A 17 -12.91 13.93 3.35
C ASN A 17 -11.82 12.83 3.38
N ARG A 18 -10.93 12.78 2.39
CA ARG A 18 -9.79 11.84 2.35
C ARG A 18 -8.51 12.59 2.70
N GLY A 19 -8.19 12.66 3.99
CA GLY A 19 -6.87 13.08 4.47
C GLY A 19 -6.77 14.46 5.10
N ALA A 20 -7.90 15.10 5.47
CA ALA A 20 -7.92 16.43 6.09
C ALA A 20 -7.14 17.47 5.26
N ARG A 21 -7.22 17.34 3.94
CA ARG A 21 -6.62 18.30 3.02
C ARG A 21 -7.53 19.50 2.89
N ILE A 22 -6.95 20.68 2.80
CA ILE A 22 -7.71 21.89 2.50
C ILE A 22 -7.57 22.25 1.02
N LYS A 23 -8.67 22.76 0.46
CA LYS A 23 -8.77 23.31 -0.88
C LYS A 23 -9.32 24.73 -0.79
N PRO A 24 -8.50 25.76 -1.00
CA PRO A 24 -8.96 27.14 -1.09
C PRO A 24 -9.96 27.29 -2.22
N LEU A 25 -11.05 28.02 -1.97
CA LEU A 25 -12.11 28.25 -2.95
C LEU A 25 -12.17 29.71 -3.38
N VAL A 26 -12.25 30.64 -2.42
CA VAL A 26 -12.35 32.07 -2.71
C VAL A 26 -11.78 32.92 -1.58
N LYS A 27 -11.27 34.11 -1.93
CA LYS A 27 -10.87 35.16 -1.00
C LYS A 27 -11.79 36.37 -1.17
N MET A 28 -12.23 36.95 -0.06
CA MET A 28 -13.25 37.98 -0.04
C MET A 28 -12.87 39.10 0.95
N LYS A 29 -13.41 40.31 0.74
CA LYS A 29 -13.38 41.38 1.74
C LYS A 29 -14.59 41.27 2.65
N ALA A 30 -14.35 41.29 3.95
CA ALA A 30 -15.38 41.29 4.96
C ALA A 30 -15.72 42.73 5.38
N SER A 31 -17.01 43.04 5.45
CA SER A 31 -17.51 44.29 6.04
C SER A 31 -18.81 44.05 6.80
N VAL A 32 -19.07 44.87 7.82
CA VAL A 32 -20.30 44.79 8.61
C VAL A 32 -21.15 46.02 8.34
N LYS A 33 -22.43 45.81 7.97
CA LYS A 33 -23.40 46.89 7.75
C LYS A 33 -24.73 46.54 8.42
N GLY A 34 -25.07 47.27 9.48
CA GLY A 34 -26.19 46.90 10.35
C GLY A 34 -25.92 45.54 10.99
N GLU A 35 -26.89 44.63 10.92
CA GLU A 35 -26.79 43.27 11.47
C GLU A 35 -26.25 42.22 10.48
N LYS A 36 -25.70 42.66 9.34
CA LYS A 36 -25.24 41.77 8.27
C LYS A 36 -23.73 41.83 8.08
N LEU A 37 -23.13 40.65 7.94
CA LEU A 37 -21.78 40.47 7.42
C LEU A 37 -21.85 40.37 5.90
N LEU A 38 -21.15 41.25 5.21
CA LEU A 38 -21.05 41.27 3.76
C LEU A 38 -19.65 40.78 3.37
N LEU A 39 -19.59 39.80 2.45
CA LEU A 39 -18.35 39.30 1.88
C LEU A 39 -18.32 39.60 0.38
N ASP A 40 -17.40 40.45 -0.04
CA ASP A 40 -17.21 40.84 -1.44
C ASP A 40 -16.07 40.03 -2.05
N ASP A 41 -16.32 39.28 -3.12
CA ASP A 41 -15.26 38.55 -3.81
C ASP A 41 -14.21 39.53 -4.36
N LEU A 42 -12.93 39.19 -4.17
CA LEU A 42 -11.82 39.99 -4.71
C LEU A 42 -11.68 39.88 -6.22
N ASN A 43 -12.15 38.79 -6.82
CA ASN A 43 -11.94 38.47 -8.24
C ASN A 43 -13.22 38.58 -9.09
N SER A 44 -14.35 38.91 -8.48
CA SER A 44 -15.63 39.02 -9.17
C SER A 44 -16.52 40.09 -8.54
N SER A 45 -17.68 40.35 -9.14
CA SER A 45 -18.70 41.24 -8.57
C SER A 45 -19.65 40.52 -7.61
N GLU A 46 -19.34 39.28 -7.23
CA GLU A 46 -20.18 38.48 -6.34
C GLU A 46 -20.07 38.98 -4.90
N ARG A 47 -21.22 39.07 -4.23
CA ARG A 47 -21.34 39.45 -2.82
C ARG A 47 -22.15 38.41 -2.07
N LEU A 48 -21.64 37.95 -0.94
CA LEU A 48 -22.41 37.21 0.05
C LEU A 48 -22.90 38.13 1.15
N ALA A 49 -24.09 37.85 1.65
CA ALA A 49 -24.66 38.45 2.82
C ALA A 49 -24.99 37.34 3.82
N LEU A 50 -24.42 37.43 5.01
CA LEU A 50 -24.71 36.55 6.12
C LEU A 50 -25.33 37.35 7.27
N GLN A 51 -26.22 36.68 8.01
CA GLN A 51 -26.82 37.23 9.23
C GLN A 51 -26.58 36.26 10.38
N ARG A 52 -26.48 36.80 11.59
CA ARG A 52 -26.41 35.97 12.80
C ARG A 52 -27.69 35.13 12.93
N ASN A 53 -27.53 33.82 13.13
CA ASN A 53 -28.63 32.89 13.37
C ASN A 53 -29.23 33.11 14.77
N VAL A 54 -30.42 32.52 15.01
CA VAL A 54 -31.14 32.54 16.29
C VAL A 54 -30.30 31.98 17.45
N ASP A 55 -29.37 31.07 17.19
CA ASP A 55 -28.44 30.53 18.20
C ASP A 55 -27.31 31.49 18.62
N GLU A 56 -27.29 32.70 18.01
CA GLU A 56 -26.31 33.78 18.17
C GLU A 56 -24.85 33.43 17.86
N ARG A 57 -24.55 32.19 17.49
CA ARG A 57 -23.20 31.67 17.27
C ARG A 57 -22.96 31.29 15.83
N SER A 58 -24.00 30.90 15.11
CA SER A 58 -23.94 30.50 13.71
C SER A 58 -24.31 31.66 12.79
N LEU A 59 -23.94 31.53 11.52
CA LEU A 59 -24.33 32.47 10.46
C LEU A 59 -25.26 31.79 9.47
N ASP A 60 -26.39 32.44 9.18
CA ASP A 60 -27.28 32.10 8.08
C ASP A 60 -26.82 32.82 6.83
N CYS A 61 -26.62 32.05 5.76
CA CYS A 61 -26.29 32.63 4.47
C CYS A 61 -27.55 33.02 3.70
N LEU A 62 -27.72 34.32 3.45
CA LEU A 62 -28.91 34.90 2.84
C LEU A 62 -28.97 34.74 1.31
N ASN A 63 -27.81 34.56 0.67
CA ASN A 63 -27.69 34.46 -0.80
C ASN A 63 -26.52 33.54 -1.25
N CYS A 64 -26.39 32.38 -0.61
CA CYS A 64 -25.29 31.45 -0.86
C CYS A 64 -25.32 30.73 -2.22
N LYS A 65 -26.46 30.76 -2.93
CA LYS A 65 -26.55 30.24 -4.31
C LYS A 65 -25.50 30.81 -5.25
N VAL A 66 -25.03 32.03 -5.00
CA VAL A 66 -23.98 32.69 -5.77
C VAL A 66 -22.69 31.86 -5.82
N LEU A 67 -22.37 31.11 -4.75
CA LEU A 67 -21.22 30.18 -4.70
C LEU A 67 -21.59 28.72 -4.96
N ASN A 68 -22.73 28.43 -5.60
CA ASN A 68 -23.29 27.08 -5.72
C ASN A 68 -23.51 26.37 -4.37
N ILE A 69 -23.69 27.13 -3.29
CA ILE A 69 -24.04 26.62 -1.95
C ILE A 69 -25.56 26.76 -1.80
N LYS A 70 -26.23 25.81 -1.13
CA LYS A 70 -27.67 25.94 -0.86
C LYS A 70 -27.94 27.18 -0.01
N ASP A 71 -28.94 28.00 -0.39
CA ASP A 71 -29.43 29.08 0.47
C ASP A 71 -29.92 28.53 1.82
N GLY A 72 -29.72 29.28 2.90
CA GLY A 72 -29.99 28.80 4.26
C GLY A 72 -28.96 27.78 4.77
N ALA A 73 -27.81 27.64 4.09
CA ALA A 73 -26.67 26.92 4.64
C ALA A 73 -26.24 27.58 5.96
N LEU A 74 -26.26 26.78 7.03
CA LEU A 74 -25.85 27.17 8.37
C LEU A 74 -24.33 27.02 8.51
N TRP A 75 -23.65 28.12 8.76
CA TRP A 75 -22.23 28.13 9.10
C TRP A 75 -22.09 28.12 10.61
N LYS A 76 -21.72 26.95 11.16
CA LYS A 76 -21.52 26.79 12.60
C LYS A 76 -20.21 27.43 13.03
N TYR A 77 -20.21 28.03 14.22
CA TYR A 77 -19.00 28.52 14.85
C TYR A 77 -18.00 27.38 15.10
N ASP A 78 -16.77 27.55 14.62
CA ASP A 78 -15.65 26.68 14.97
C ASP A 78 -14.73 27.38 15.98
N PRO A 79 -14.60 26.88 17.22
CA PRO A 79 -13.75 27.49 18.25
C PRO A 79 -12.25 27.35 17.97
N LYS A 80 -11.83 26.55 16.98
CA LYS A 80 -10.41 26.39 16.60
C LYS A 80 -9.91 27.48 15.65
N GLY A 81 -10.83 28.25 15.06
CA GLY A 81 -10.49 29.35 14.18
C GLY A 81 -10.03 30.61 14.94
N PRO A 82 -9.53 31.60 14.20
CA PRO A 82 -9.44 31.60 12.74
C PRO A 82 -8.13 30.94 12.25
N TYR A 83 -8.18 30.28 11.09
CA TYR A 83 -7.10 29.45 10.58
C TYR A 83 -6.05 30.27 9.81
N ASP A 84 -4.78 29.89 9.91
CA ASP A 84 -3.74 30.33 8.96
C ASP A 84 -3.76 29.40 7.74
N VAL A 85 -4.55 29.77 6.73
CA VAL A 85 -4.72 28.97 5.50
C VAL A 85 -3.40 28.83 4.75
N ALA A 86 -2.55 29.86 4.75
CA ALA A 86 -1.25 29.82 4.09
C ALA A 86 -0.32 28.79 4.76
N GLN A 87 -0.31 28.75 6.09
CA GLN A 87 0.45 27.75 6.84
C GLN A 87 -0.10 26.33 6.62
N LEU A 88 -1.42 26.14 6.62
CA LEU A 88 -2.04 24.84 6.33
C LEU A 88 -1.65 24.32 4.94
N LEU A 89 -1.62 25.19 3.92
CA LEU A 89 -1.18 24.81 2.56
C LEU A 89 0.29 24.45 2.50
N LYS A 90 1.16 25.21 3.19
CA LYS A 90 2.60 24.88 3.30
C LYS A 90 2.82 23.52 3.96
N ASP A 91 2.08 23.23 5.02
CA ASP A 91 2.17 21.94 5.71
C ASP A 91 1.68 20.78 4.84
N GLN A 92 0.64 21.00 4.04
CA GLN A 92 0.16 20.02 3.07
C GLN A 92 1.21 19.76 1.97
N ALA A 93 1.80 20.80 1.38
CA ALA A 93 2.84 20.67 0.37
C ALA A 93 4.08 19.93 0.89
N ARG A 94 4.52 20.23 2.13
CA ARG A 94 5.63 19.53 2.78
C ARG A 94 5.35 18.04 2.98
N LYS A 95 4.11 17.67 3.35
CA LYS A 95 3.70 16.26 3.47
C LYS A 95 3.69 15.56 2.11
N ASP A 96 3.24 16.25 1.06
CA ASP A 96 3.23 15.71 -0.30
C ASP A 96 4.64 15.47 -0.83
N GLU A 97 5.55 16.43 -0.62
CA GLU A 97 6.95 16.30 -0.99
C GLU A 97 7.63 15.15 -0.23
N ALA A 98 7.41 15.05 1.08
CA ALA A 98 7.95 13.95 1.89
C ALA A 98 7.43 12.58 1.43
N ALA A 99 6.14 12.49 1.09
CA ALA A 99 5.55 11.26 0.56
C ALA A 99 6.13 10.89 -0.81
N LEU A 100 6.32 11.88 -1.68
CA LEU A 100 6.94 11.67 -2.99
C LEU A 100 8.40 11.21 -2.87
N ASN A 101 9.18 11.86 -2.01
CA ASN A 101 10.58 11.48 -1.76
C ASN A 101 10.68 10.05 -1.22
N ALA A 102 9.86 9.69 -0.22
CA ALA A 102 9.81 8.33 0.30
C ALA A 102 9.39 7.30 -0.78
N GLN A 103 8.50 7.68 -1.70
CA GLN A 103 8.12 6.82 -2.82
C GLN A 103 9.28 6.64 -3.81
N MET A 104 10.01 7.71 -4.13
CA MET A 104 11.19 7.65 -5.01
C MET A 104 12.30 6.79 -4.43
N GLU A 105 12.60 6.93 -3.14
CA GLU A 105 13.59 6.09 -2.44
C GLU A 105 13.21 4.61 -2.50
N ARG A 106 11.94 4.28 -2.24
CA ARG A 106 11.45 2.89 -2.37
C ARG A 106 11.59 2.37 -3.79
N MET A 107 11.29 3.19 -4.79
CA MET A 107 11.41 2.82 -6.20
C MET A 107 12.88 2.58 -6.59
N GLN A 108 13.79 3.44 -6.16
CA GLN A 108 15.23 3.26 -6.38
C GLN A 108 15.72 1.96 -5.77
N GLN A 109 15.32 1.66 -4.52
CA GLN A 109 15.69 0.41 -3.87
C GLN A 109 15.14 -0.82 -4.63
N GLN A 110 13.88 -0.77 -5.06
CA GLN A 110 13.28 -1.85 -5.88
C GLN A 110 14.02 -2.08 -7.20
N ILE A 111 14.50 -1.01 -7.85
CA ILE A 111 15.30 -1.12 -9.07
C ILE A 111 16.62 -1.83 -8.79
N ILE A 112 17.33 -1.43 -7.72
CA ILE A 112 18.59 -2.07 -7.32
C ILE A 112 18.37 -3.56 -7.00
N ASP A 113 17.33 -3.87 -6.24
CA ASP A 113 16.99 -5.24 -5.86
C ASP A 113 16.65 -6.08 -7.10
N ASN A 114 15.90 -5.54 -8.06
CA ASN A 114 15.58 -6.23 -9.31
C ASN A 114 16.83 -6.50 -10.16
N VAL A 115 17.73 -5.53 -10.28
CA VAL A 115 19.01 -5.70 -11.00
C VAL A 115 19.85 -6.79 -10.33
N ASN A 116 19.91 -6.81 -9.01
CA ASN A 116 20.63 -7.86 -8.27
C ASN A 116 19.99 -9.23 -8.48
N ARG A 117 18.65 -9.33 -8.44
CA ARG A 117 17.92 -10.57 -8.74
C ARG A 117 18.19 -11.08 -10.15
N GLU A 118 18.28 -10.19 -11.15
CA GLU A 118 18.60 -10.58 -12.53
C GLU A 118 20.02 -11.12 -12.67
N LYS A 119 21.00 -10.52 -11.98
CA LYS A 119 22.38 -11.03 -11.95
C LYS A 119 22.46 -12.42 -11.33
N GLU A 120 21.77 -12.63 -10.21
CA GLU A 120 21.73 -13.93 -9.53
C GLU A 120 20.96 -14.98 -10.34
N ALA A 121 19.94 -14.56 -11.11
CA ALA A 121 19.09 -15.46 -11.88
C ALA A 121 19.92 -16.37 -12.79
N ALA A 122 20.97 -15.87 -13.46
CA ALA A 122 21.82 -16.66 -14.36
C ALA A 122 22.45 -17.90 -13.69
N LYS A 123 22.69 -17.83 -12.38
CA LYS A 123 23.28 -18.91 -11.57
C LYS A 123 22.27 -20.01 -11.20
N LEU A 124 20.98 -19.81 -11.45
CA LEU A 124 19.92 -20.77 -11.10
C LEU A 124 19.88 -22.03 -11.96
N THR A 125 20.67 -22.13 -13.04
CA THR A 125 20.68 -23.28 -13.96
C THR A 125 20.64 -24.66 -13.27
N PRO A 126 21.43 -24.93 -12.21
CA PRO A 126 21.40 -26.24 -11.53
C PRO A 126 20.07 -26.55 -10.81
N TYR A 127 19.34 -25.49 -10.44
CA TYR A 127 18.13 -25.53 -9.64
C TYR A 127 16.85 -25.47 -10.49
N GLU A 128 16.96 -25.33 -11.81
CA GLU A 128 15.80 -25.14 -12.68
C GLU A 128 14.80 -26.30 -12.59
N GLY A 129 13.52 -25.97 -12.38
CA GLY A 129 12.43 -26.92 -12.26
C GLY A 129 11.32 -26.47 -11.32
N GLU A 130 10.33 -27.33 -11.16
CA GLU A 130 9.31 -27.21 -10.14
C GLU A 130 9.65 -28.12 -8.96
N TRP A 131 9.46 -27.59 -7.76
CA TRP A 131 9.88 -28.19 -6.51
C TRP A 131 8.69 -28.25 -5.57
N VAL A 132 8.47 -29.39 -4.94
CA VAL A 132 7.38 -29.59 -4.00
C VAL A 132 7.95 -29.83 -2.62
N TYR A 133 7.48 -29.04 -1.64
CA TYR A 133 7.89 -29.18 -0.26
C TYR A 133 7.38 -30.50 0.32
N GLN A 134 8.27 -31.28 0.95
CA GLN A 134 7.87 -32.47 1.70
C GLN A 134 7.34 -32.05 3.07
N ARG A 135 6.04 -32.28 3.28
CA ARG A 135 5.35 -31.90 4.51
C ARG A 135 5.89 -32.69 5.68
N MET A 136 6.19 -31.99 6.76
CA MET A 136 6.62 -32.59 8.02
C MET A 136 5.45 -32.78 9.00
N SER A 137 4.36 -32.03 8.81
CA SER A 137 3.14 -32.10 9.61
C SER A 137 1.88 -32.12 8.75
N LYS A 138 0.81 -32.73 9.27
CA LYS A 138 -0.53 -32.71 8.65
C LYS A 138 -1.13 -31.31 8.57
N ARG A 139 -0.57 -30.33 9.30
CA ARG A 139 -0.99 -28.92 9.25
C ARG A 139 -0.27 -28.12 8.16
N ASP A 140 0.82 -28.67 7.61
CA ASP A 140 1.58 -27.95 6.59
C ASP A 140 0.73 -27.79 5.33
N SER A 141 0.82 -26.63 4.69
CA SER A 141 0.23 -26.38 3.38
C SER A 141 0.91 -27.24 2.30
N LEU A 142 0.23 -27.39 1.16
CA LEU A 142 0.92 -27.82 -0.05
C LEU A 142 1.71 -26.61 -0.58
N SER A 143 3.04 -26.70 -0.58
CA SER A 143 3.91 -25.64 -1.08
C SER A 143 4.65 -26.09 -2.34
N ILE A 144 4.59 -25.25 -3.38
CA ILE A 144 5.25 -25.46 -4.66
C ILE A 144 6.18 -24.28 -4.89
N MET A 145 7.41 -24.54 -5.30
CA MET A 145 8.39 -23.54 -5.67
C MET A 145 8.82 -23.76 -7.11
N THR A 146 8.76 -22.73 -7.92
CA THR A 146 9.24 -22.75 -9.30
C THR A 146 10.52 -21.96 -9.37
N ILE A 147 11.54 -22.57 -9.95
CA ILE A 147 12.85 -21.95 -10.16
C ILE A 147 13.16 -22.03 -11.65
N TRP A 148 13.26 -20.87 -12.31
CA TRP A 148 13.77 -20.78 -13.68
C TRP A 148 14.58 -19.50 -13.83
N ARG A 149 15.61 -19.46 -14.69
CA ARG A 149 16.33 -18.20 -14.97
C ARG A 149 15.39 -17.06 -15.39
N LYS A 150 14.44 -17.36 -16.28
CA LYS A 150 13.51 -16.37 -16.85
C LYS A 150 12.44 -15.89 -15.87
N SER A 151 11.90 -16.78 -15.05
CA SER A 151 10.83 -16.45 -14.09
C SER A 151 11.31 -16.29 -12.66
N GLN A 152 12.62 -16.46 -12.42
CA GLN A 152 13.28 -16.50 -11.13
C GLN A 152 12.64 -17.51 -10.17
N VAL A 153 12.81 -17.31 -8.87
CA VAL A 153 12.18 -18.10 -7.80
C VAL A 153 10.81 -17.54 -7.47
N LYS A 154 9.80 -18.40 -7.50
CA LYS A 154 8.42 -18.12 -7.09
C LYS A 154 7.93 -19.23 -6.19
N GLN A 155 7.12 -18.89 -5.19
CA GLN A 155 6.56 -19.87 -4.27
C GLN A 155 5.05 -19.69 -4.17
N TRP A 156 4.32 -20.79 -4.15
CA TRP A 156 2.87 -20.82 -3.96
C TRP A 156 2.54 -21.73 -2.80
N ALA A 157 1.55 -21.32 -2.01
CA ALA A 157 1.00 -22.10 -0.92
C ALA A 157 -0.48 -22.38 -1.17
N PHE A 158 -0.89 -23.62 -0.94
CA PHE A 158 -2.27 -24.08 -1.09
C PHE A 158 -2.72 -24.85 0.16
N ASN A 159 -4.02 -24.79 0.45
CA ASN A 159 -4.61 -25.71 1.41
C ASN A 159 -4.41 -27.14 0.89
N PHE A 160 -3.91 -28.05 1.73
CA PHE A 160 -3.58 -29.42 1.28
C PHE A 160 -4.82 -30.26 0.91
N GLU A 161 -5.96 -30.02 1.55
CA GLU A 161 -7.19 -30.79 1.31
C GLU A 161 -8.08 -30.13 0.27
N SER A 162 -8.38 -28.84 0.43
CA SER A 162 -9.30 -28.13 -0.47
C SER A 162 -8.63 -27.62 -1.74
N MET A 163 -7.29 -27.55 -1.78
CA MET A 163 -6.51 -27.04 -2.91
C MET A 163 -6.70 -25.55 -3.20
N ASP A 164 -7.36 -24.84 -2.29
CA ASP A 164 -7.51 -23.39 -2.36
C ASP A 164 -6.16 -22.70 -2.22
N ARG A 165 -5.93 -21.68 -3.05
CA ARG A 165 -4.70 -20.88 -3.00
C ARG A 165 -4.69 -20.05 -1.71
N LEU A 166 -3.68 -20.24 -0.89
CA LEU A 166 -3.44 -19.46 0.32
C LEU A 166 -2.62 -18.21 0.02
N GLY A 167 -1.64 -18.31 -0.88
CA GLY A 167 -0.74 -17.20 -1.16
C GLY A 167 0.26 -17.48 -2.29
N HIS A 168 0.99 -16.44 -2.65
CA HIS A 168 2.08 -16.48 -3.61
C HIS A 168 3.14 -15.45 -3.22
N ASP A 169 4.40 -15.89 -3.18
CA ASP A 169 5.54 -15.09 -2.77
C ASP A 169 6.62 -15.07 -3.86
N LEU A 170 7.34 -13.94 -3.92
CA LEU A 170 8.51 -13.73 -4.77
C LEU A 170 9.76 -13.60 -3.90
N PRO A 171 10.23 -14.69 -3.26
CA PRO A 171 11.33 -14.60 -2.30
C PRO A 171 12.59 -14.02 -2.95
N VAL A 172 13.39 -13.32 -2.14
CA VAL A 172 14.77 -12.97 -2.52
C VAL A 172 15.59 -14.25 -2.55
N PHE A 173 16.56 -14.34 -3.45
CA PHE A 173 17.42 -15.50 -3.56
C PHE A 173 18.85 -15.09 -3.92
N GLU A 174 19.80 -15.95 -3.55
CA GLU A 174 21.22 -15.79 -3.83
C GLU A 174 21.83 -17.16 -4.07
N VAL A 175 22.66 -17.31 -5.12
CA VAL A 175 23.40 -18.55 -5.35
C VAL A 175 24.83 -18.38 -4.87
N THR A 176 25.18 -19.12 -3.83
CA THR A 176 26.48 -19.13 -3.18
C THR A 176 27.21 -20.44 -3.45
N GLU A 177 28.49 -20.53 -3.07
CA GLU A 177 29.25 -21.79 -3.12
C GLU A 177 28.63 -22.87 -2.22
N ALA A 178 27.99 -22.48 -1.11
CA ALA A 178 27.36 -23.39 -0.18
C ALA A 178 25.97 -23.88 -0.64
N GLY A 179 25.34 -23.21 -1.61
CA GLY A 179 24.01 -23.57 -2.10
C GLY A 179 23.14 -22.37 -2.47
N LEU A 180 21.83 -22.63 -2.57
CA LEU A 180 20.82 -21.65 -2.91
C LEU A 180 20.17 -21.12 -1.63
N LYS A 181 20.35 -19.82 -1.36
CA LYS A 181 19.70 -19.13 -0.25
C LYS A 181 18.40 -18.51 -0.73
N ILE A 182 17.29 -18.71 -0.01
CA ILE A 182 15.95 -18.25 -0.39
C ILE A 182 15.21 -17.69 0.83
N GLY A 183 14.60 -16.51 0.69
CA GLY A 183 13.71 -15.92 1.70
C GLY A 183 13.96 -14.42 1.88
N GLN A 184 13.30 -13.81 2.87
CA GLN A 184 13.51 -12.40 3.21
C GLN A 184 14.80 -12.20 4.03
N PRO A 185 15.39 -11.00 4.06
CA PRO A 185 16.51 -10.69 4.95
C PRO A 185 16.18 -11.06 6.40
N GLY A 186 17.01 -11.89 7.04
CA GLY A 186 16.81 -12.38 8.41
C GLY A 186 16.02 -13.69 8.53
N GLU A 187 15.29 -14.11 7.50
CA GLU A 187 14.50 -15.35 7.47
C GLU A 187 14.92 -16.30 6.34
N ALA A 188 15.89 -15.89 5.52
CA ALA A 188 16.39 -16.65 4.41
C ALA A 188 17.05 -17.96 4.86
N ARG A 189 16.68 -19.05 4.17
CA ARG A 189 17.13 -20.42 4.40
C ARG A 189 18.11 -20.84 3.33
N LEU A 190 19.15 -21.58 3.70
CA LEU A 190 20.15 -22.12 2.79
C LEU A 190 19.79 -23.56 2.41
N TYR A 191 19.69 -23.82 1.11
CA TYR A 191 19.40 -25.12 0.55
C TYR A 191 20.59 -25.67 -0.25
N THR A 192 20.92 -26.93 0.01
CA THR A 192 21.89 -27.71 -0.77
C THR A 192 21.15 -28.61 -1.76
N LEU A 193 21.71 -28.74 -2.97
CA LEU A 193 21.18 -29.61 -4.02
C LEU A 193 21.87 -30.98 -3.96
N SER A 194 21.07 -32.05 -3.97
CA SER A 194 21.57 -33.42 -4.06
C SER A 194 22.34 -33.68 -5.36
N ALA A 195 23.22 -34.69 -5.36
CA ALA A 195 24.05 -35.03 -6.52
C ALA A 195 23.23 -35.39 -7.79
N ASP A 196 22.08 -36.04 -7.60
CA ASP A 196 21.12 -36.39 -8.65
C ASP A 196 20.21 -35.22 -9.07
N LYS A 197 20.36 -34.08 -8.41
CA LYS A 197 19.58 -32.84 -8.60
C LYS A 197 18.08 -33.01 -8.40
N GLN A 198 17.66 -33.99 -7.59
CA GLN A 198 16.24 -34.27 -7.31
C GLN A 198 15.76 -33.71 -5.97
N ILE A 199 16.66 -33.35 -5.05
CA ILE A 199 16.30 -32.93 -3.70
C ILE A 199 17.04 -31.65 -3.31
N LEU A 200 16.30 -30.66 -2.81
CA LEU A 200 16.86 -29.54 -2.06
C LEU A 200 16.67 -29.79 -0.56
N THR A 201 17.75 -29.74 0.21
CA THR A 201 17.70 -29.93 1.66
C THR A 201 18.14 -28.65 2.36
N CYS A 202 17.32 -28.15 3.28
CA CYS A 202 17.69 -27.01 4.10
C CYS A 202 18.80 -27.41 5.08
N VAL A 203 19.88 -26.64 5.14
CA VAL A 203 21.05 -26.94 5.98
C VAL A 203 21.13 -26.08 7.24
N ASP A 204 20.43 -24.96 7.28
CA ASP A 204 20.36 -24.03 8.41
C ASP A 204 19.00 -24.03 9.13
N CYS A 205 18.07 -24.89 8.70
CA CYS A 205 16.78 -25.07 9.35
C CYS A 205 16.89 -25.94 10.61
N ALA A 206 16.14 -25.57 11.66
CA ALA A 206 16.05 -26.35 12.90
C ALA A 206 15.44 -27.76 12.68
N LYS A 207 14.64 -27.93 11.63
CA LYS A 207 14.08 -29.20 11.19
C LYS A 207 14.54 -29.46 9.76
N THR A 208 14.74 -30.73 9.41
CA THR A 208 15.15 -31.15 8.07
C THR A 208 14.04 -30.89 7.06
N GLU A 209 14.05 -29.70 6.49
CA GLU A 209 13.17 -29.33 5.39
C GLU A 209 13.71 -29.83 4.06
N ARG A 210 12.83 -30.39 3.24
CA ARG A 210 13.19 -30.92 1.93
C ARG A 210 12.21 -30.48 0.86
N TRP A 211 12.73 -30.23 -0.33
CA TRP A 211 11.95 -30.06 -1.55
C TRP A 211 12.33 -31.14 -2.54
N VAL A 212 11.34 -31.76 -3.15
CA VAL A 212 11.53 -32.79 -4.18
C VAL A 212 11.20 -32.18 -5.54
N LYS A 213 12.06 -32.43 -6.51
CA LYS A 213 11.87 -32.00 -7.89
C LYS A 213 10.71 -32.77 -8.52
N ALA A 214 9.79 -32.06 -9.14
CA ALA A 214 8.71 -32.65 -9.90
C ALA A 214 9.19 -33.15 -11.27
N ASP A 215 8.54 -34.20 -11.77
CA ASP A 215 8.73 -34.66 -13.15
C ASP A 215 8.28 -33.56 -14.13
N PRO A 216 9.16 -33.05 -15.02
CA PRO A 216 8.82 -31.98 -15.95
C PRO A 216 7.74 -32.36 -16.98
N LYS A 217 7.42 -33.66 -17.10
CA LYS A 217 6.34 -34.15 -17.97
C LYS A 217 4.98 -34.14 -17.28
N LYS A 218 4.92 -33.90 -15.98
CA LYS A 218 3.69 -33.89 -15.19
C LYS A 218 3.34 -32.46 -14.81
N ASP A 219 2.12 -32.08 -15.11
CA ASP A 219 1.60 -30.76 -14.75
C ASP A 219 1.23 -30.72 -13.27
N LEU A 220 1.77 -29.76 -12.52
CA LEU A 220 1.40 -29.51 -11.13
C LEU A 220 0.09 -28.71 -11.00
N SER A 221 -0.55 -28.29 -12.10
CA SER A 221 -1.82 -27.56 -12.10
C SER A 221 -3.01 -28.39 -11.59
N ASP A 222 -3.04 -29.70 -11.86
CA ASP A 222 -3.99 -30.67 -11.30
C ASP A 222 -3.69 -30.95 -9.82
N ARG A 223 -2.46 -30.62 -9.37
CA ARG A 223 -1.95 -30.65 -7.99
C ARG A 223 -2.10 -31.98 -7.23
N HIS A 224 -2.81 -32.98 -7.77
CA HIS A 224 -2.86 -34.33 -7.22
C HIS A 224 -1.47 -34.96 -7.18
N TYR A 225 -0.70 -34.80 -8.27
CA TYR A 225 0.70 -35.20 -8.30
C TYR A 225 1.55 -34.43 -7.29
N ALA A 226 1.30 -33.12 -7.11
CA ALA A 226 1.98 -32.33 -6.09
C ALA A 226 1.69 -32.85 -4.67
N ARG A 227 0.45 -33.24 -4.36
CA ARG A 227 0.11 -33.86 -3.06
C ARG A 227 0.85 -35.16 -2.82
N GLN A 228 1.00 -36.00 -3.86
CA GLN A 228 1.77 -37.25 -3.76
C GLN A 228 3.23 -36.97 -3.43
N LEU A 229 3.86 -36.00 -4.09
CA LEU A 229 5.24 -35.60 -3.83
C LEU A 229 5.42 -34.97 -2.44
N ALA A 230 4.46 -34.15 -2.01
CA ALA A 230 4.47 -33.51 -0.70
C ALA A 230 4.38 -34.52 0.44
N GLY A 231 3.81 -35.70 0.18
CA GLY A 231 3.63 -36.76 1.16
C GLY A 231 2.53 -36.48 2.17
N ASN A 232 2.14 -37.53 2.89
CA ASN A 232 1.22 -37.45 4.01
C ASN A 232 1.96 -37.89 5.29
N PRO A 233 2.52 -36.96 6.07
CA PRO A 233 3.25 -37.32 7.27
C PRO A 233 2.34 -38.05 8.26
N SER A 234 2.81 -39.21 8.74
CA SER A 234 2.20 -39.89 9.88
C SER A 234 2.24 -38.96 11.09
N ALA A 235 1.14 -38.85 11.83
CA ALA A 235 1.09 -38.02 13.02
C ALA A 235 2.12 -38.54 14.04
N ILE A 236 3.04 -37.66 14.47
CA ILE A 236 3.69 -37.76 15.77
C ILE A 236 3.00 -36.74 16.66
#